data_AF-A0A942J4E5-F1
#
_entry.id   AF-A0A942J4E5-F1
#
_cell.length_a   1.000
_cell.length_b   1.000
_cell.length_c   1.000
_cell.angle_alpha   90.00
_cell.angle_beta   90.00
_cell.angle_gamma   90.00
#
_symmetry.space_group_name_H-M   'P 1'
#
loop_
_entity.id
_entity.type
_entity.pdbx_description
1 polymer ?
#
loop_
_entity_poly.entity_id
_entity_poly.type
_entity_poly.pdbx_seq_one_letter_code
_entity_poly.pdbx_strand_id
1 'polypeptide(L)'
;MKLTVRLFDDDDDARTEWSDRLADVLGDAGNVAAIAPDAFREGVTTLEDRQRSARTNRSSAADCVFDDLDVLVVDYDLLELAAGRAGGGHETGERIAYLVRCYSTCRYVVALNQFTLARVFDTTLQGHVDSFADLNIGSESLFDMGLWFGRREEFRPWAWPRLLDEPARLDRLAATLADAMGDRVLTHLRLADSPLKNRLQRAHLEPLSRTDDPFELTFARFLSASPLARDPKDRSWREDHDPLVAAARLSKWVERVLLPAQDVVIDAPHLASFYPATLAGDPDGTADLTSEATDLPLDHEQLTDARWMPGWAARPLWAVPSLDPSDAGLLGAATAMEQRVFCEDISRFHDVTEAAAYYATFVSGPQERWVRRLENVTYSPPGWDL
;
A
#
# COMPACT_ATOMS: atom_id res chain seq x y z
N MET A 1 9.76 -15.88 -12.04
CA MET A 1 10.23 -14.71 -12.82
C MET A 1 11.04 -13.85 -11.86
N LYS A 2 12.20 -13.33 -12.28
CA LYS A 2 13.05 -12.48 -11.45
C LYS A 2 12.50 -11.05 -11.53
N LEU A 3 12.27 -10.39 -10.39
CA LEU A 3 11.77 -9.01 -10.39
C LEU A 3 12.81 -8.06 -10.97
N THR A 4 12.40 -7.12 -11.80
CA THR A 4 13.25 -6.02 -12.26
C THR A 4 13.08 -4.84 -11.32
N VAL A 5 14.09 -4.62 -10.47
CA VAL A 5 14.12 -3.52 -9.50
C VAL A 5 15.13 -2.49 -9.94
N ARG A 6 14.71 -1.23 -10.02
CA ARG A 6 15.61 -0.11 -10.28
C ARG A 6 15.53 0.87 -9.14
N LEU A 7 16.66 1.50 -8.82
CA LEU A 7 16.70 2.54 -7.80
C LEU A 7 17.44 3.78 -8.28
N PHE A 8 17.05 4.92 -7.73
CA PHE A 8 17.74 6.18 -7.96
C PHE A 8 17.80 7.02 -6.69
N ASP A 9 19.01 7.48 -6.41
CA ASP A 9 19.37 8.55 -5.50
C ASP A 9 20.36 9.42 -6.28
N ASP A 10 20.39 10.73 -6.07
CA ASP A 10 21.36 11.60 -6.74
C ASP A 10 22.75 11.58 -6.08
N ASP A 11 22.86 11.14 -4.82
CA ASP A 11 24.11 10.74 -4.16
C ASP A 11 24.62 9.40 -4.73
N ASP A 12 25.83 9.40 -5.31
CA ASP A 12 26.44 8.23 -5.95
C ASP A 12 26.81 7.12 -4.95
N ASP A 13 27.25 7.50 -3.74
CA ASP A 13 27.64 6.56 -2.70
C ASP A 13 26.39 5.86 -2.16
N ALA A 14 25.34 6.62 -1.83
CA ALA A 14 24.07 6.06 -1.38
C ALA A 14 23.43 5.16 -2.45
N ARG A 15 23.38 5.63 -3.71
CA ARG A 15 22.85 4.86 -4.84
C ARG A 15 23.58 3.53 -5.03
N THR A 16 24.92 3.54 -4.98
CA THR A 16 25.72 2.33 -5.13
C THR A 16 25.50 1.38 -3.97
N GLU A 17 25.63 1.87 -2.73
CA GLU A 17 25.45 1.09 -1.52
C GLU A 17 24.08 0.42 -1.47
N TRP A 18 23.01 1.18 -1.72
CA TRP A 18 21.65 0.64 -1.68
C TRP A 18 21.41 -0.41 -2.75
N SER A 19 21.99 -0.22 -3.95
CA SER A 19 21.87 -1.19 -5.03
C SER A 19 22.55 -2.51 -4.71
N ASP A 20 23.77 -2.49 -4.16
CA ASP A 20 24.52 -3.68 -3.79
C ASP A 20 23.85 -4.42 -2.64
N ARG A 21 23.50 -3.69 -1.56
CA ARG A 21 22.83 -4.28 -0.39
C ARG A 21 21.47 -4.87 -0.74
N LEU A 22 20.69 -4.19 -1.59
CA LEU A 22 19.40 -4.72 -2.02
C LEU A 22 19.56 -5.93 -2.96
N ALA A 23 20.59 -5.94 -3.81
CA ALA A 23 20.93 -7.10 -4.62
C ALA A 23 21.27 -8.31 -3.73
N ASP A 24 21.98 -8.12 -2.63
CA ASP A 24 22.27 -9.17 -1.65
C ASP A 24 21.00 -9.69 -0.95
N VAL A 25 20.10 -8.79 -0.55
CA VAL A 25 18.80 -9.17 0.08
C VAL A 25 17.95 -10.00 -0.88
N LEU A 26 17.86 -9.58 -2.15
CA LEU A 26 17.01 -10.24 -3.14
C LEU A 26 17.65 -11.48 -3.78
N GLY A 27 18.97 -11.53 -3.89
CA GLY A 27 19.72 -12.60 -4.54
C GLY A 27 19.15 -12.95 -5.92
N ASP A 28 18.72 -14.21 -6.08
CA ASP A 28 18.15 -14.69 -7.34
C ASP A 28 16.70 -14.24 -7.59
N ALA A 29 16.01 -13.70 -6.58
CA ALA A 29 14.63 -13.24 -6.70
C ALA A 29 14.51 -11.89 -7.43
N GLY A 30 15.56 -11.05 -7.43
CA GLY A 30 15.51 -9.69 -7.99
C GLY A 30 16.74 -9.28 -8.79
N ASN A 31 16.53 -8.69 -9.96
CA ASN A 31 17.51 -8.04 -10.81
C ASN A 31 17.58 -6.56 -10.44
N VAL A 32 18.43 -6.23 -9.47
CA VAL A 32 18.59 -4.90 -8.90
C VAL A 32 19.67 -4.14 -9.68
N ALA A 33 19.40 -2.89 -10.03
CA ALA A 33 20.42 -1.99 -10.56
C ALA A 33 20.09 -0.53 -10.25
N ALA A 34 21.14 0.26 -10.02
CA ALA A 34 21.05 1.71 -10.00
C ALA A 34 20.77 2.27 -11.41
N ILE A 35 19.90 3.28 -11.52
CA ILE A 35 19.71 4.04 -12.75
C ILE A 35 20.84 5.08 -12.83
N ALA A 36 21.55 5.14 -13.96
CA ALA A 36 22.57 6.16 -14.18
C ALA A 36 21.93 7.57 -14.20
N PRO A 37 22.60 8.61 -13.66
CA PRO A 37 22.04 9.97 -13.60
C PRO A 37 21.52 10.52 -14.93
N ASP A 38 22.25 10.31 -16.03
CA ASP A 38 21.83 10.80 -17.34
C ASP A 38 20.60 10.07 -17.87
N ALA A 39 20.55 8.74 -17.70
CA ALA A 39 19.38 7.94 -18.07
C ALA A 39 18.15 8.30 -17.22
N PHE A 40 18.35 8.60 -15.94
CA PHE A 40 17.29 9.09 -15.06
C PHE A 40 16.75 10.44 -15.55
N ARG A 41 17.63 11.42 -15.81
CA ARG A 41 17.25 12.76 -16.33
C ARG A 41 16.50 12.65 -17.64
N GLU A 42 17.00 11.86 -18.59
CA GLU A 42 16.35 11.60 -19.87
C GLU A 42 14.97 11.00 -19.66
N GLY A 43 14.87 9.97 -18.81
CA GLY A 43 13.60 9.34 -18.48
C GLY A 43 12.59 10.32 -17.89
N VAL A 44 13.00 11.19 -16.96
CA VAL A 44 12.11 12.20 -16.36
C VAL A 44 11.63 13.17 -17.42
N THR A 45 12.51 13.63 -18.30
CA THR A 45 12.14 14.47 -19.45
C THR A 45 11.13 13.77 -20.36
N THR A 46 11.30 12.48 -20.65
CA THR A 46 10.34 11.68 -21.42
C THR A 46 8.97 11.62 -20.73
N LEU A 47 8.93 11.37 -19.41
CA LEU A 47 7.67 11.33 -18.65
C LEU A 47 6.96 12.70 -18.63
N GLU A 48 7.71 13.80 -18.49
CA GLU A 48 7.17 15.15 -18.60
C GLU A 48 6.61 15.43 -20.01
N ASP A 49 7.30 14.97 -21.06
CA ASP A 49 6.83 15.10 -22.44
C ASP A 49 5.54 14.31 -22.68
N ARG A 50 5.43 13.10 -22.10
CA ARG A 50 4.18 12.32 -22.08
C ARG A 50 3.07 13.09 -21.38
N GLN A 51 3.34 13.68 -20.21
CA GLN A 51 2.38 14.52 -19.48
C GLN A 51 1.93 15.74 -20.31
N ARG A 52 2.87 16.49 -20.89
CA ARG A 52 2.57 17.65 -21.76
C ARG A 52 1.76 17.25 -22.98
N SER A 53 2.09 16.12 -23.59
CA SER A 53 1.40 15.60 -24.77
C SER A 53 -0.03 15.16 -24.42
N ALA A 54 -0.21 14.44 -23.31
CA ALA A 54 -1.52 14.03 -22.80
C ALA A 54 -2.44 15.24 -22.53
N ARG A 55 -1.92 16.32 -21.94
CA ARG A 55 -2.68 17.58 -21.74
C ARG A 55 -3.17 18.23 -23.03
N THR A 56 -2.48 17.98 -24.15
CA THR A 56 -2.77 18.60 -25.45
C THR A 56 -3.35 17.62 -26.46
N ASN A 57 -3.75 16.41 -26.02
CA ASN A 57 -4.21 15.31 -26.87
C ASN A 57 -3.24 14.98 -28.02
N ARG A 58 -1.94 15.07 -27.76
CA ARG A 58 -0.88 14.64 -28.67
C ARG A 58 -0.35 13.28 -28.24
N SER A 59 0.01 12.45 -29.22
CA SER A 59 0.69 11.18 -28.95
C SER A 59 2.15 11.42 -28.57
N SER A 60 2.61 10.82 -27.48
CA SER A 60 4.02 10.60 -27.18
C SER A 60 4.24 9.11 -27.03
N ALA A 61 5.26 8.57 -27.69
CA ALA A 61 5.51 7.12 -27.74
C ALA A 61 6.98 6.76 -27.46
N ALA A 62 7.77 7.70 -26.94
CA ALA A 62 9.15 7.40 -26.58
C ALA A 62 9.14 6.59 -25.29
N ASP A 63 9.67 5.37 -25.33
CA ASP A 63 9.95 4.53 -24.16
C ASP A 63 11.07 5.16 -23.31
N CYS A 64 11.10 4.86 -22.02
CA CYS A 64 12.17 5.32 -21.14
C CYS A 64 12.55 4.28 -20.07
N VAL A 65 13.56 4.61 -19.27
CA VAL A 65 14.13 3.72 -18.23
C VAL A 65 13.15 3.34 -17.12
N PHE A 66 12.00 4.02 -17.02
CA PHE A 66 10.96 3.74 -16.03
C PHE A 66 9.89 2.78 -16.52
N ASP A 67 9.85 2.46 -17.82
CA ASP A 67 8.88 1.52 -18.36
C ASP A 67 9.27 0.08 -18.04
N ASP A 68 8.25 -0.77 -17.91
CA ASP A 68 8.30 -2.22 -17.69
C ASP A 68 9.05 -2.68 -16.43
N LEU A 69 9.35 -1.73 -15.53
CA LEU A 69 9.89 -2.01 -14.21
C LEU A 69 8.84 -2.69 -13.33
N ASP A 70 9.27 -3.68 -12.56
CA ASP A 70 8.43 -4.25 -11.53
C ASP A 70 8.38 -3.35 -10.30
N VAL A 71 9.54 -2.85 -9.86
CA VAL A 71 9.66 -1.94 -8.73
C VAL A 71 10.65 -0.82 -9.05
N LEU A 72 10.22 0.43 -8.88
CA LEU A 72 11.10 1.59 -8.80
C LEU A 72 11.25 2.00 -7.34
N VAL A 73 12.49 2.18 -6.89
CA VAL A 73 12.82 2.80 -5.60
C VAL A 73 13.41 4.19 -5.89
N VAL A 74 12.90 5.23 -5.25
CA VAL A 74 13.39 6.59 -5.51
C VAL A 74 13.55 7.35 -4.19
N ASP A 75 14.71 7.98 -4.01
CA ASP A 75 14.91 8.89 -2.89
C ASP A 75 14.05 10.15 -3.01
N TYR A 76 13.67 10.73 -1.87
CA TYR A 76 12.85 11.92 -1.86
C TYR A 76 13.63 13.20 -2.20
N ASP A 77 14.85 13.35 -1.71
CA ASP A 77 15.62 14.60 -1.70
C ASP A 77 16.60 14.68 -2.88
N LEU A 78 16.08 14.82 -4.11
CA LEU A 78 16.87 14.86 -5.35
C LEU A 78 17.46 16.26 -5.66
N LEU A 79 18.17 16.86 -4.71
CA LEU A 79 18.66 18.24 -4.76
C LEU A 79 19.73 18.51 -5.84
N GLU A 80 20.67 17.59 -6.04
CA GLU A 80 21.73 17.70 -7.04
C GLU A 80 21.19 17.57 -8.46
N LEU A 81 20.12 16.80 -8.64
CA LEU A 81 19.44 16.67 -9.93
C LEU A 81 18.90 18.03 -10.42
N ALA A 82 18.41 18.86 -9.50
CA ALA A 82 17.85 20.18 -9.78
C ALA A 82 18.93 21.21 -10.18
N ALA A 83 20.16 21.09 -9.65
CA ALA A 83 21.24 22.04 -9.90
C ALA A 83 21.65 22.14 -11.38
N GLY A 84 21.37 21.11 -12.19
CA GLY A 84 21.68 21.06 -13.62
C GLY A 84 20.62 21.68 -14.55
N ARG A 85 19.42 22.01 -14.06
CA ARG A 85 18.33 22.54 -14.90
C ARG A 85 18.26 24.07 -14.84
N ALA A 86 18.39 24.72 -16.00
CA ALA A 86 18.14 26.15 -16.16
C ALA A 86 16.64 26.45 -15.94
N GLY A 87 16.23 26.57 -14.67
CA GLY A 87 14.82 26.70 -14.30
C GLY A 87 14.52 26.50 -12.80
N GLY A 88 15.46 25.96 -12.02
CA GLY A 88 15.43 26.04 -10.54
C GLY A 88 14.26 25.35 -9.83
N GLY A 89 13.56 24.42 -10.48
CA GLY A 89 12.58 23.58 -9.80
C GLY A 89 13.28 22.47 -9.03
N HIS A 90 13.03 22.36 -7.73
CA HIS A 90 13.42 21.19 -6.96
C HIS A 90 12.59 19.99 -7.46
N GLU A 91 13.26 19.01 -8.07
CA GLU A 91 12.66 17.70 -8.29
C GLU A 91 12.65 16.97 -6.96
N THR A 92 11.51 16.39 -6.61
CA THR A 92 11.36 15.57 -5.38
C THR A 92 10.97 14.17 -5.79
N GLY A 93 11.30 13.16 -4.99
CA GLY A 93 10.86 11.79 -5.21
C GLY A 93 9.35 11.66 -5.36
N GLU A 94 8.56 12.49 -4.67
CA GLU A 94 7.10 12.55 -4.84
C GLU A 94 6.68 12.97 -6.26
N ARG A 95 7.36 13.99 -6.83
CA ARG A 95 7.11 14.43 -8.20
C ARG A 95 7.47 13.32 -9.20
N ILE A 96 8.57 12.62 -8.96
CA ILE A 96 8.97 11.47 -9.77
C ILE A 96 7.94 10.33 -9.65
N ALA A 97 7.50 10.00 -8.44
CA ALA A 97 6.50 8.97 -8.20
C ALA A 97 5.17 9.29 -8.93
N TYR A 98 4.74 10.56 -8.91
CA TYR A 98 3.60 11.02 -9.70
C TYR A 98 3.80 10.74 -11.19
N LEU A 99 4.94 11.17 -11.75
CA LEU A 99 5.24 11.03 -13.17
C LEU A 99 5.30 9.56 -13.58
N VAL A 100 5.99 8.73 -12.80
CA VAL A 100 6.14 7.29 -13.05
C VAL A 100 4.78 6.61 -12.98
N ARG A 101 4.00 6.83 -11.91
CA ARG A 101 2.67 6.23 -11.77
C ARG A 101 1.74 6.63 -12.92
N CYS A 102 1.71 7.91 -13.30
CA CYS A 102 0.75 8.40 -14.28
C CYS A 102 1.20 8.22 -15.75
N TYR A 103 2.51 8.14 -16.00
CA TYR A 103 3.10 8.27 -17.34
C TYR A 103 4.17 7.23 -17.67
N SER A 104 4.30 6.14 -16.91
CA SER A 104 5.15 4.99 -17.24
C SER A 104 4.42 3.68 -16.98
N THR A 105 4.90 2.55 -17.52
CA THR A 105 4.34 1.22 -17.22
C THR A 105 4.92 0.57 -15.95
N CYS A 106 5.67 1.31 -15.12
CA CYS A 106 6.19 0.81 -13.84
C CYS A 106 5.06 0.29 -12.95
N ARG A 107 5.21 -0.94 -12.44
CA ARG A 107 4.17 -1.60 -11.65
C ARG A 107 4.10 -1.03 -10.24
N TYR A 108 5.21 -0.97 -9.50
CA TYR A 108 5.21 -0.50 -8.11
C TYR A 108 6.28 0.55 -7.86
N VAL A 109 5.97 1.57 -7.06
CA VAL A 109 6.85 2.70 -6.74
C VAL A 109 7.02 2.80 -5.23
N VAL A 110 8.27 2.72 -4.78
CA VAL A 110 8.67 2.91 -3.38
C VAL A 110 9.40 4.25 -3.26
N ALA A 111 8.88 5.15 -2.45
CA ALA A 111 9.57 6.39 -2.10
C ALA A 111 10.35 6.20 -0.79
N LEU A 112 11.62 6.56 -0.79
CA LEU A 112 12.45 6.58 0.41
C LEU A 112 12.44 7.95 1.05
N ASN A 113 12.60 8.01 2.37
CA ASN A 113 13.02 9.19 3.11
C ASN A 113 12.09 10.43 3.09
N GLN A 114 10.93 10.36 2.43
CA GLN A 114 9.97 11.48 2.35
C GLN A 114 9.43 11.94 3.71
N PHE A 115 9.21 10.99 4.63
CA PHE A 115 8.56 11.26 5.92
C PHE A 115 9.35 10.73 7.12
N THR A 116 10.33 9.86 6.87
CA THR A 116 11.20 9.26 7.89
C THR A 116 12.52 8.82 7.29
N LEU A 117 13.62 9.06 7.98
CA LEU A 117 14.95 8.59 7.59
C LEU A 117 15.31 7.23 8.22
N ALA A 118 14.68 6.87 9.34
CA ALA A 118 14.95 5.67 10.11
C ALA A 118 13.79 4.68 10.07
N ARG A 119 13.96 3.51 10.69
CA ARG A 119 12.85 2.60 11.00
C ARG A 119 11.79 3.30 11.86
N VAL A 120 10.64 3.58 11.25
CA VAL A 120 9.49 4.20 11.91
C VAL A 120 8.28 3.29 11.82
N PHE A 121 7.61 3.10 12.95
CA PHE A 121 6.26 2.57 13.00
C PHE A 121 5.24 3.72 13.11
N ASP A 122 4.33 3.79 12.14
CA ASP A 122 3.24 4.76 12.13
C ASP A 122 2.08 4.29 13.02
N THR A 123 1.97 4.88 14.21
CA THR A 123 0.89 4.64 15.16
C THR A 123 -0.47 5.22 14.73
N THR A 124 -0.52 6.04 13.67
CA THR A 124 -1.82 6.41 13.08
C THR A 124 -2.36 5.30 12.19
N LEU A 125 -1.50 4.40 11.69
CA LEU A 125 -1.76 3.36 10.69
C LEU A 125 -2.35 3.89 9.37
N GLN A 126 -2.37 5.21 9.14
CA GLN A 126 -2.93 5.83 7.95
C GLN A 126 -1.88 5.99 6.84
N GLY A 127 -0.59 5.94 7.17
CA GLY A 127 0.50 6.17 6.24
C GLY A 127 0.30 7.48 5.47
N HIS A 128 0.55 7.43 4.15
CA HIS A 128 0.56 8.62 3.30
C HIS A 128 -0.30 8.42 2.06
N VAL A 129 -1.63 8.38 2.22
CA VAL A 129 -2.57 8.14 1.11
C VAL A 129 -2.38 9.14 -0.05
N ASP A 130 -2.04 10.39 0.26
CA ASP A 130 -1.87 11.46 -0.72
C ASP A 130 -0.59 11.32 -1.57
N SER A 131 0.41 10.58 -1.11
CA SER A 131 1.63 10.33 -1.90
C SER A 131 1.32 9.45 -3.10
N PHE A 132 1.95 9.73 -4.24
CA PHE A 132 1.82 8.97 -5.48
C PHE A 132 2.67 7.70 -5.53
N ALA A 133 3.66 7.58 -4.66
CA ALA A 133 4.31 6.29 -4.41
C ALA A 133 3.31 5.31 -3.80
N ASP A 134 3.48 4.02 -4.02
CA ASP A 134 2.59 3.00 -3.45
C ASP A 134 2.95 2.70 -2.00
N LEU A 135 4.25 2.83 -1.69
CA LEU A 135 4.81 2.64 -0.37
C LEU A 135 5.86 3.70 -0.07
N ASN A 136 5.84 4.22 1.16
CA ASN A 136 6.80 5.21 1.64
C ASN A 136 7.47 4.64 2.89
N ILE A 137 8.80 4.57 2.90
CA ILE A 137 9.59 3.97 3.98
C ILE A 137 10.89 4.75 4.19
N GLY A 138 11.57 4.50 5.30
CA GLY A 138 12.95 4.92 5.48
C GLY A 138 13.90 4.00 4.71
N SER A 139 15.03 4.54 4.28
CA SER A 139 16.08 3.76 3.58
C SER A 139 16.56 2.54 4.37
N GLU A 140 16.62 2.59 5.70
CA GLU A 140 16.97 1.43 6.53
C GLU A 140 16.03 0.23 6.33
N SER A 141 14.74 0.51 6.11
CA SER A 141 13.71 -0.51 5.93
C SER A 141 13.70 -1.12 4.54
N LEU A 142 14.42 -0.52 3.58
CA LEU A 142 14.59 -1.09 2.23
C LEU A 142 15.24 -2.47 2.29
N PHE A 143 16.06 -2.75 3.29
CA PHE A 143 16.84 -3.99 3.37
C PHE A 143 16.20 -5.06 4.26
N ASP A 144 15.04 -4.78 4.86
CA ASP A 144 14.35 -5.72 5.74
C ASP A 144 13.76 -6.87 4.90
N MET A 145 14.10 -8.13 5.23
CA MET A 145 13.55 -9.29 4.50
C MET A 145 12.05 -9.41 4.73
N GLY A 146 11.55 -8.87 5.85
CA GLY A 146 10.12 -8.80 6.12
C GLY A 146 9.35 -7.98 5.07
N LEU A 147 9.94 -6.91 4.54
CA LEU A 147 9.33 -6.09 3.51
C LEU A 147 9.24 -6.82 2.16
N TRP A 148 10.32 -7.49 1.75
CA TRP A 148 10.38 -8.13 0.44
C TRP A 148 9.71 -9.50 0.40
N PHE A 149 9.96 -10.33 1.41
CA PHE A 149 9.56 -11.74 1.43
C PHE A 149 8.41 -12.02 2.40
N GLY A 150 7.97 -11.04 3.19
CA GLY A 150 6.97 -11.28 4.25
C GLY A 150 7.50 -12.12 5.40
N ARG A 151 8.83 -12.24 5.56
CA ARG A 151 9.43 -12.97 6.69
C ARG A 151 9.14 -12.24 8.00
N ARG A 152 8.82 -12.99 9.05
CA ARG A 152 8.60 -12.44 10.39
C ARG A 152 9.97 -12.15 11.04
N GLU A 153 10.47 -10.95 10.79
CA GLU A 153 11.65 -10.41 11.46
C GLU A 153 11.28 -9.76 12.80
N GLU A 154 12.27 -9.17 13.48
CA GLU A 154 12.04 -8.43 14.72
C GLU A 154 11.16 -7.21 14.48
N PHE A 155 11.30 -6.52 13.35
CA PHE A 155 10.45 -5.41 12.93
C PHE A 155 9.73 -5.78 11.64
N ARG A 156 8.40 -5.84 11.70
CA ARG A 156 7.55 -6.10 10.54
C ARG A 156 6.22 -5.38 10.73
N PRO A 157 6.13 -4.08 10.39
CA PRO A 157 4.88 -3.35 10.44
C PRO A 157 3.79 -4.10 9.69
N TRP A 158 2.65 -4.26 10.33
CA TRP A 158 1.47 -4.91 9.79
C TRP A 158 1.11 -4.37 8.43
N ALA A 159 1.12 -3.05 8.27
CA ALA A 159 0.75 -2.38 7.03
C ALA A 159 1.79 -2.50 5.89
N TRP A 160 2.91 -3.21 6.07
CA TRP A 160 3.82 -3.52 4.97
C TRP A 160 3.26 -4.65 4.09
N PRO A 161 3.35 -4.54 2.76
CA PRO A 161 3.05 -5.63 1.84
C PRO A 161 4.21 -6.62 1.73
N ARG A 162 4.06 -7.65 0.90
CA ARG A 162 5.17 -8.47 0.40
C ARG A 162 5.58 -7.94 -0.98
N LEU A 163 6.60 -7.08 -1.03
CA LEU A 163 6.97 -6.39 -2.28
C LEU A 163 7.27 -7.33 -3.45
N LEU A 164 7.68 -8.57 -3.17
CA LEU A 164 7.92 -9.59 -4.20
C LEU A 164 6.66 -9.90 -5.05
N ASP A 165 5.46 -9.72 -4.48
CA ASP A 165 4.19 -10.07 -5.13
C ASP A 165 3.43 -8.88 -5.70
N GLU A 166 3.69 -7.69 -5.18
CA GLU A 166 2.92 -6.49 -5.49
C GLU A 166 2.83 -6.20 -7.00
N PRO A 167 3.90 -6.35 -7.80
CA PRO A 167 3.82 -6.16 -9.25
C PRO A 167 2.80 -7.10 -9.91
N ALA A 168 2.83 -8.39 -9.56
CA ALA A 168 1.91 -9.38 -10.12
C ALA A 168 0.48 -9.20 -9.60
N ARG A 169 0.32 -8.79 -8.33
CA ARG A 169 -0.99 -8.43 -7.76
C ARG A 169 -1.60 -7.27 -8.54
N LEU A 170 -0.81 -6.25 -8.82
CA LEU A 170 -1.27 -5.07 -9.51
C LEU A 170 -1.62 -5.35 -10.98
N ASP A 171 -0.81 -6.15 -11.68
CA ASP A 171 -1.12 -6.59 -13.05
C ASP A 171 -2.48 -7.31 -13.12
N ARG A 172 -2.78 -8.18 -12.14
CA ARG A 172 -4.08 -8.86 -12.06
C ARG A 172 -5.23 -7.88 -11.87
N LEU A 173 -5.08 -6.89 -10.98
CA LEU A 173 -6.09 -5.86 -10.78
C LEU A 173 -6.28 -5.00 -12.02
N ALA A 174 -5.19 -4.53 -12.64
CA ALA A 174 -5.24 -3.74 -13.86
C ALA A 174 -5.96 -4.51 -14.99
N ALA A 175 -5.68 -5.81 -15.13
CA ALA A 175 -6.39 -6.66 -16.08
C ALA A 175 -7.90 -6.76 -15.78
N THR A 176 -8.31 -6.86 -14.51
CA THR A 176 -9.75 -6.86 -14.16
C THR A 176 -10.42 -5.51 -14.45
N LEU A 177 -9.68 -4.41 -14.39
CA LEU A 177 -10.21 -3.07 -14.64
C LEU A 177 -10.24 -2.67 -16.12
N ALA A 178 -9.48 -3.34 -16.98
CA ALA A 178 -9.39 -3.01 -18.40
C ALA A 178 -10.77 -2.86 -19.08
N ASP A 179 -11.70 -3.77 -18.77
CA ASP A 179 -13.07 -3.75 -19.30
C ASP A 179 -14.09 -3.14 -18.32
N ALA A 180 -13.67 -2.80 -17.10
CA ALA A 180 -14.54 -2.29 -16.04
C ALA A 180 -14.37 -0.78 -15.78
N MET A 181 -13.62 -0.05 -16.61
CA MET A 181 -13.38 1.39 -16.41
C MET A 181 -14.67 2.25 -16.34
N GLY A 182 -15.76 1.76 -16.94
CA GLY A 182 -17.09 2.39 -16.88
C GLY A 182 -17.90 2.05 -15.62
N ASP A 183 -17.48 1.06 -14.84
CA ASP A 183 -18.20 0.62 -13.65
C ASP A 183 -18.05 1.62 -12.51
N ARG A 184 -19.04 1.63 -11.62
CA ARG A 184 -19.01 2.41 -10.38
C ARG A 184 -18.04 1.78 -9.39
N VAL A 185 -17.10 2.57 -8.87
CA VAL A 185 -16.01 2.09 -7.99
C VAL A 185 -16.56 1.33 -6.79
N LEU A 186 -17.47 1.94 -6.02
CA LEU A 186 -17.99 1.32 -4.79
C LEU A 186 -18.88 0.10 -5.06
N THR A 187 -19.59 0.05 -6.19
CA THR A 187 -20.35 -1.14 -6.59
C THR A 187 -19.42 -2.27 -7.00
N HIS A 188 -18.41 -1.96 -7.81
CA HIS A 188 -17.42 -2.95 -8.24
C HIS A 188 -16.70 -3.56 -7.02
N LEU A 189 -16.36 -2.74 -6.02
CA LEU A 189 -15.73 -3.16 -4.76
C LEU A 189 -16.71 -3.79 -3.73
N ARG A 190 -17.99 -3.96 -4.07
CA ARG A 190 -19.04 -4.45 -3.15
C ARG A 190 -19.21 -3.62 -1.87
N LEU A 191 -18.81 -2.35 -1.90
CA LEU A 191 -18.94 -1.39 -0.79
C LEU A 191 -20.24 -0.58 -0.87
N ALA A 192 -20.89 -0.57 -2.04
CA ALA A 192 -22.22 0.02 -2.22
C ALA A 192 -23.35 -0.86 -1.67
N ASP A 193 -23.06 -2.11 -1.31
CA ASP A 193 -24.03 -3.07 -0.81
C ASP A 193 -24.41 -2.72 0.63
N SER A 194 -25.71 -2.76 0.94
CA SER A 194 -26.17 -2.74 2.33
C SER A 194 -25.85 -4.10 2.96
N PRO A 195 -25.23 -4.19 4.15
CA PRO A 195 -25.02 -3.12 5.15
C PRO A 195 -23.68 -2.35 5.10
N LEU A 196 -22.71 -2.75 4.27
CA LEU A 196 -21.38 -2.10 4.18
C LEU A 196 -21.47 -0.60 3.89
N LYS A 197 -22.36 -0.21 2.97
CA LYS A 197 -22.63 1.18 2.64
C LYS A 197 -22.90 2.06 3.86
N ASN A 198 -23.58 1.53 4.89
CA ASN A 198 -23.95 2.28 6.09
C ASN A 198 -22.77 2.47 7.07
N ARG A 199 -21.67 1.74 6.87
CA ARG A 199 -20.44 1.90 7.66
C ARG A 199 -19.43 2.85 7.02
N LEU A 200 -19.59 3.17 5.73
CA LEU A 200 -18.72 4.13 5.07
C LEU A 200 -18.95 5.53 5.63
N GLN A 201 -17.93 6.06 6.30
CA GLN A 201 -17.93 7.42 6.81
C GLN A 201 -17.38 8.40 5.77
N ARG A 202 -17.59 9.70 6.00
CA ARG A 202 -17.07 10.76 5.12
C ARG A 202 -15.56 10.63 4.90
N ALA A 203 -14.79 10.30 5.94
CA ALA A 203 -13.34 10.14 5.83
C ALA A 203 -12.93 9.01 4.88
N HIS A 204 -13.76 7.98 4.72
CA HIS A 204 -13.53 6.91 3.73
C HIS A 204 -13.82 7.39 2.30
N LEU A 205 -14.81 8.25 2.13
CA LEU A 205 -15.34 8.63 0.82
C LEU A 205 -14.70 9.89 0.21
N GLU A 206 -14.33 10.86 1.03
CA GLU A 206 -13.76 12.15 0.60
C GLU A 206 -12.47 12.03 -0.22
N PRO A 207 -11.57 11.06 0.05
CA PRO A 207 -10.40 10.84 -0.81
C PRO A 207 -10.78 10.38 -2.23
N LEU A 208 -11.88 9.64 -2.41
CA LEU A 208 -12.31 9.20 -3.73
C LEU A 208 -12.80 10.37 -4.59
N SER A 209 -13.59 11.28 -4.02
CA SER A 209 -14.11 12.46 -4.70
C SER A 209 -14.53 13.52 -3.68
N ARG A 210 -14.18 14.78 -3.95
CA ARG A 210 -14.61 15.94 -3.14
C ARG A 210 -15.87 16.62 -3.69
N THR A 211 -16.24 16.36 -4.94
CA THR A 211 -17.30 17.11 -5.65
C THR A 211 -18.44 16.21 -6.10
N ASP A 212 -18.11 15.02 -6.62
CA ASP A 212 -19.09 14.06 -7.12
C ASP A 212 -19.56 13.13 -6.01
N ASP A 213 -20.78 12.62 -6.13
CA ASP A 213 -21.29 11.53 -5.28
C ASP A 213 -20.38 10.29 -5.43
N PRO A 214 -19.68 9.86 -4.36
CA PRO A 214 -18.78 8.71 -4.39
C PRO A 214 -19.46 7.40 -4.80
N PHE A 215 -20.79 7.27 -4.63
CA PHE A 215 -21.54 6.08 -5.05
C PHE A 215 -21.84 6.03 -6.55
N GLU A 216 -21.74 7.16 -7.23
CA GLU A 216 -21.94 7.30 -8.68
C GLU A 216 -20.61 7.44 -9.43
N LEU A 217 -19.50 7.50 -8.70
CA LEU A 217 -18.16 7.65 -9.25
C LEU A 217 -17.73 6.38 -9.99
N THR A 218 -17.43 6.49 -11.29
CA THR A 218 -16.84 5.41 -12.08
C THR A 218 -15.33 5.43 -12.01
N PHE A 219 -14.65 4.33 -12.37
CA PHE A 219 -13.18 4.30 -12.41
C PHE A 219 -12.60 5.36 -13.37
N ALA A 220 -13.20 5.53 -14.55
CA ALA A 220 -12.79 6.57 -15.50
C ALA A 220 -12.98 7.98 -14.92
N ARG A 221 -14.08 8.24 -14.20
CA ARG A 221 -14.29 9.53 -13.54
C ARG A 221 -13.32 9.76 -12.39
N PHE A 222 -13.07 8.73 -11.58
CA PHE A 222 -12.06 8.76 -10.52
C PHE A 222 -10.71 9.25 -11.06
N LEU A 223 -10.23 8.70 -12.18
CA LEU A 223 -8.96 9.13 -12.80
C LEU A 223 -8.95 10.59 -13.26
N SER A 224 -10.11 11.14 -13.63
CA SER A 224 -10.22 12.50 -14.17
C SER A 224 -10.53 13.58 -13.13
N ALA A 225 -11.14 13.20 -12.00
CA ALA A 225 -11.72 14.12 -11.04
C ALA A 225 -11.18 13.97 -9.61
N SER A 226 -10.61 12.80 -9.28
CA SER A 226 -10.11 12.54 -7.93
C SER A 226 -8.70 13.12 -7.74
N PRO A 227 -8.47 13.88 -6.65
CA PRO A 227 -7.12 14.32 -6.30
C PRO A 227 -6.20 13.15 -5.93
N LEU A 228 -6.75 12.00 -5.54
CA LEU A 228 -5.95 10.80 -5.31
C LEU A 228 -5.43 10.18 -6.59
N ALA A 229 -6.06 10.42 -7.74
CA ALA A 229 -5.76 9.69 -8.96
C ALA A 229 -4.73 10.38 -9.85
N ARG A 230 -4.97 11.67 -10.18
CA ARG A 230 -4.13 12.50 -11.05
C ARG A 230 -4.39 13.98 -10.75
N ASP A 231 -3.49 14.86 -11.19
CA ASP A 231 -3.77 16.29 -11.20
C ASP A 231 -5.01 16.60 -12.09
N PRO A 232 -5.92 17.52 -11.71
CA PRO A 232 -7.14 17.80 -12.48
C PRO A 232 -6.90 18.28 -13.93
N LYS A 233 -5.72 18.86 -14.20
CA LYS A 233 -5.29 19.31 -15.54
C LYS A 233 -4.72 18.18 -16.39
N ASP A 234 -4.37 17.05 -15.78
CA ASP A 234 -3.71 15.93 -16.41
C ASP A 234 -4.72 14.98 -17.01
N ARG A 235 -4.28 14.28 -18.05
CA ARG A 235 -5.07 13.33 -18.82
C ARG A 235 -4.27 12.05 -18.99
N SER A 236 -4.97 11.00 -19.39
CA SER A 236 -4.34 9.75 -19.79
C SER A 236 -3.38 9.99 -20.95
N TRP A 237 -2.18 9.41 -20.85
CA TRP A 237 -1.24 9.36 -21.97
C TRP A 237 -1.57 8.20 -22.92
N ARG A 238 -2.10 7.09 -22.39
CA ARG A 238 -2.56 5.93 -23.13
C ARG A 238 -3.76 5.29 -22.42
N GLU A 239 -4.80 4.96 -23.18
CA GLU A 239 -6.03 4.37 -22.62
C GLU A 239 -5.79 3.03 -21.92
N ASP A 240 -4.84 2.22 -22.40
CA ASP A 240 -4.48 0.92 -21.81
C ASP A 240 -3.70 1.04 -20.48
N HIS A 241 -3.25 2.25 -20.13
CA HIS A 241 -2.53 2.53 -18.88
C HIS A 241 -3.45 2.92 -17.71
N ASP A 242 -4.63 3.46 -18.01
CA ASP A 242 -5.58 3.92 -17.00
C ASP A 242 -5.99 2.83 -15.97
N PRO A 243 -6.21 1.57 -16.37
CA PRO A 243 -6.49 0.49 -15.42
C PRO A 243 -5.38 0.29 -14.39
N LEU A 244 -4.10 0.42 -14.78
CA LEU A 244 -2.95 0.28 -13.88
C LEU A 244 -2.93 1.41 -12.83
N VAL A 245 -3.17 2.65 -13.27
CA VAL A 245 -3.25 3.79 -12.35
C VAL A 245 -4.42 3.63 -11.40
N ALA A 246 -5.61 3.29 -11.91
CA ALA A 246 -6.80 3.10 -11.07
C ALA A 246 -6.58 2.00 -10.02
N ALA A 247 -6.04 0.85 -10.43
CA ALA A 247 -5.74 -0.28 -9.55
C ALA A 247 -4.77 0.12 -8.42
N ALA A 248 -3.70 0.84 -8.74
CA ALA A 248 -2.69 1.24 -7.76
C ALA A 248 -3.27 2.20 -6.73
N ARG A 249 -3.93 3.26 -7.20
CA ARG A 249 -4.46 4.33 -6.34
C ARG A 249 -5.61 3.83 -5.46
N LEU A 250 -6.49 3.00 -6.00
CA LEU A 250 -7.59 2.41 -5.21
C LEU A 250 -7.10 1.32 -4.25
N SER A 251 -6.10 0.51 -4.62
CA SER A 251 -5.48 -0.41 -3.66
C SER A 251 -4.87 0.34 -2.48
N LYS A 252 -4.16 1.44 -2.75
CA LYS A 252 -3.60 2.29 -1.68
C LYS A 252 -4.69 2.89 -0.80
N TRP A 253 -5.81 3.35 -1.39
CA TRP A 253 -6.95 3.82 -0.62
C TRP A 253 -7.56 2.73 0.27
N VAL A 254 -7.72 1.49 -0.23
CA VAL A 254 -8.19 0.36 0.58
C VAL A 254 -7.25 0.13 1.78
N GLU A 255 -5.94 0.02 1.53
CA GLU A 255 -4.94 -0.28 2.56
C GLU A 255 -4.74 0.84 3.59
N ARG A 256 -4.89 2.10 3.19
CA ARG A 256 -4.51 3.27 4.01
C ARG A 256 -5.70 4.03 4.61
N VAL A 257 -6.89 3.84 4.06
CA VAL A 257 -8.09 4.55 4.49
C VAL A 257 -9.16 3.58 5.00
N LEU A 258 -9.42 2.50 4.26
CA LEU A 258 -10.53 1.60 4.59
C LEU A 258 -10.17 0.54 5.63
N LEU A 259 -9.04 -0.13 5.43
CA LEU A 259 -8.60 -1.25 6.25
C LEU A 259 -8.20 -0.87 7.69
N PRO A 260 -7.45 0.23 7.95
CA PRO A 260 -6.88 0.47 9.29
C PRO A 260 -7.90 0.51 10.44
N ALA A 261 -9.12 1.00 10.19
CA ALA A 261 -10.19 1.08 11.17
C ALA A 261 -10.80 -0.29 11.54
N GLN A 262 -10.64 -1.31 10.68
CA GLN A 262 -11.12 -2.69 10.89
C GLN A 262 -12.64 -2.79 11.13
N ASP A 263 -13.42 -1.83 10.64
CA ASP A 263 -14.86 -1.70 10.92
C ASP A 263 -15.75 -1.86 9.69
N VAL A 264 -15.24 -1.57 8.50
CA VAL A 264 -15.89 -1.86 7.21
C VAL A 264 -15.42 -3.21 6.68
N VAL A 265 -14.09 -3.33 6.54
CA VAL A 265 -13.40 -4.58 6.22
C VAL A 265 -12.41 -4.88 7.33
N ILE A 266 -12.12 -6.15 7.54
CA ILE A 266 -11.20 -6.63 8.56
C ILE A 266 -10.24 -7.65 7.97
N ASP A 267 -8.99 -7.69 8.42
CA ASP A 267 -8.04 -8.73 8.02
C ASP A 267 -7.92 -9.85 9.07
N ALA A 268 -7.14 -10.88 8.74
CA ALA A 268 -7.08 -12.12 9.50
C ALA A 268 -6.58 -11.98 10.96
N PRO A 269 -5.47 -11.30 11.26
CA PRO A 269 -5.02 -11.16 12.65
C PRO A 269 -6.01 -10.35 13.50
N HIS A 270 -6.62 -9.31 12.94
CA HIS A 270 -7.65 -8.56 13.65
C HIS A 270 -8.93 -9.37 13.82
N LEU A 271 -9.31 -10.16 12.82
CA LEU A 271 -10.46 -11.06 12.88
C LEU A 271 -10.28 -12.07 14.01
N ALA A 272 -9.12 -12.71 14.11
CA ALA A 272 -8.80 -13.62 15.21
C ALA A 272 -8.74 -12.91 16.58
N SER A 273 -8.35 -11.63 16.61
CA SER A 273 -8.36 -10.81 17.83
C SER A 273 -9.78 -10.50 18.32
N PHE A 274 -10.68 -10.09 17.42
CA PHE A 274 -12.04 -9.68 17.78
C PHE A 274 -13.05 -10.84 17.84
N TYR A 275 -12.83 -11.90 17.06
CA TYR A 275 -13.69 -13.08 16.96
C TYR A 275 -12.85 -14.35 17.11
N PRO A 276 -12.35 -14.66 18.32
CA PRO A 276 -11.37 -15.73 18.50
C PRO A 276 -11.87 -17.12 18.09
N ALA A 277 -13.19 -17.35 18.10
CA ALA A 277 -13.77 -18.62 17.64
C ALA A 277 -13.54 -18.91 16.15
N THR A 278 -13.21 -17.89 15.35
CA THR A 278 -12.85 -18.04 13.93
C THR A 278 -11.48 -18.67 13.72
N LEU A 279 -10.69 -18.86 14.78
CA LEU A 279 -9.35 -19.40 14.70
C LEU A 279 -9.36 -20.94 14.67
N ALA A 280 -8.73 -21.53 13.65
CA ALA A 280 -8.62 -22.97 13.47
C ALA A 280 -7.20 -23.52 13.76
N GLY A 281 -6.24 -22.66 14.11
CA GLY A 281 -4.84 -23.04 14.33
C GLY A 281 -4.04 -22.01 15.13
N ASP A 282 -2.74 -21.91 14.84
CA ASP A 282 -1.85 -20.94 15.50
C ASP A 282 -2.23 -19.51 15.09
N PRO A 283 -2.58 -18.61 16.04
CA PRO A 283 -2.97 -17.25 15.70
C PRO A 283 -1.87 -16.49 14.97
N ASP A 284 -0.59 -16.79 15.21
CA ASP A 284 0.49 -16.10 14.51
C ASP A 284 0.44 -16.36 13.01
N GLY A 285 -0.02 -17.54 12.57
CA GLY A 285 -0.27 -17.90 11.16
C GLY A 285 -1.26 -16.98 10.45
N THR A 286 -2.14 -16.27 11.17
CA THR A 286 -3.09 -15.33 10.54
C THR A 286 -2.41 -14.09 9.97
N ALA A 287 -1.21 -13.75 10.45
CA ALA A 287 -0.44 -12.60 9.96
C ALA A 287 0.38 -12.90 8.69
N ASP A 288 0.33 -14.14 8.18
CA ASP A 288 1.04 -14.49 6.95
C ASP A 288 0.45 -13.78 5.73
N LEU A 289 1.33 -13.15 4.96
CA LEU A 289 0.95 -12.51 3.70
C LEU A 289 0.88 -13.56 2.59
N THR A 290 -0.35 -14.02 2.36
CA THR A 290 -0.71 -14.95 1.29
C THR A 290 -1.78 -14.35 0.40
N SER A 291 -1.78 -14.72 -0.88
CA SER A 291 -2.88 -14.39 -1.80
C SER A 291 -4.12 -15.24 -1.54
N GLU A 292 -3.95 -16.44 -0.95
CA GLU A 292 -5.01 -17.40 -0.74
C GLU A 292 -5.46 -17.40 0.72
N ALA A 293 -6.69 -16.92 0.95
CA ALA A 293 -7.30 -16.89 2.29
C ALA A 293 -7.28 -18.27 2.95
N THR A 294 -7.46 -19.34 2.16
CA THR A 294 -7.53 -20.73 2.63
C THR A 294 -6.26 -21.24 3.30
N ASP A 295 -5.12 -20.59 3.09
CA ASP A 295 -3.84 -20.97 3.72
C ASP A 295 -3.73 -20.44 5.15
N LEU A 296 -4.61 -19.51 5.54
CA LEU A 296 -4.63 -18.93 6.88
C LEU A 296 -5.32 -19.88 7.86
N PRO A 297 -4.91 -19.91 9.14
CA PRO A 297 -5.44 -20.82 10.16
C PRO A 297 -6.80 -20.32 10.71
N LEU A 298 -7.76 -20.07 9.82
CA LEU A 298 -9.11 -19.62 10.12
C LEU A 298 -10.15 -20.69 9.76
N ASP A 299 -11.32 -20.63 10.38
CA ASP A 299 -12.50 -21.41 9.99
C ASP A 299 -13.11 -20.84 8.71
N HIS A 300 -12.64 -21.32 7.56
CA HIS A 300 -13.09 -20.85 6.25
C HIS A 300 -14.56 -21.20 5.97
N GLU A 301 -15.11 -22.25 6.57
CA GLU A 301 -16.52 -22.60 6.41
C GLU A 301 -17.39 -21.51 7.04
N GLN A 302 -17.07 -21.11 8.27
CA GLN A 302 -17.76 -20.02 8.97
C GLN A 302 -17.62 -18.67 8.27
N LEU A 303 -16.47 -18.42 7.61
CA LEU A 303 -16.13 -17.12 7.03
C LEU A 303 -16.43 -16.97 5.54
N THR A 304 -16.95 -17.99 4.88
CA THR A 304 -17.11 -18.01 3.41
C THR A 304 -17.94 -16.82 2.90
N ASP A 305 -19.07 -16.53 3.54
CA ASP A 305 -19.98 -15.44 3.12
C ASP A 305 -19.47 -14.04 3.49
N ALA A 306 -18.53 -13.96 4.43
CA ALA A 306 -17.91 -12.71 4.85
C ALA A 306 -16.71 -12.34 3.99
N ARG A 307 -16.15 -13.25 3.18
CA ARG A 307 -14.93 -12.97 2.39
C ARG A 307 -15.14 -11.78 1.46
N TRP A 308 -14.31 -10.76 1.62
CA TRP A 308 -14.28 -9.59 0.74
C TRP A 308 -13.38 -9.85 -0.48
N MET A 309 -13.56 -9.02 -1.50
CA MET A 309 -12.97 -9.24 -2.83
C MET A 309 -11.45 -9.45 -2.78
N PRO A 310 -10.92 -10.48 -3.45
CA PRO A 310 -9.50 -10.76 -3.43
C PRO A 310 -8.70 -9.70 -4.20
N GLY A 311 -7.46 -9.48 -3.77
CA GLY A 311 -6.43 -8.78 -4.53
C GLY A 311 -6.39 -7.26 -4.38
N TRP A 312 -7.40 -6.60 -3.82
CA TRP A 312 -7.41 -5.14 -3.59
C TRP A 312 -6.52 -4.69 -2.43
N ALA A 313 -6.18 -5.62 -1.54
CA ALA A 313 -5.19 -5.48 -0.48
C ALA A 313 -4.10 -6.55 -0.66
N ALA A 314 -2.94 -6.34 -0.04
CA ALA A 314 -1.83 -7.29 0.05
C ALA A 314 -2.16 -8.51 0.92
N ARG A 315 -3.32 -8.51 1.59
CA ARG A 315 -3.81 -9.57 2.46
C ARG A 315 -5.29 -9.88 2.22
N PRO A 316 -5.77 -11.07 2.57
CA PRO A 316 -7.19 -11.40 2.54
C PRO A 316 -7.98 -10.55 3.53
N LEU A 317 -9.19 -10.14 3.13
CA LEU A 317 -10.08 -9.29 3.92
C LEU A 317 -11.49 -9.90 4.00
N TRP A 318 -12.23 -9.53 5.03
CA TRP A 318 -13.62 -9.91 5.27
C TRP A 318 -14.48 -8.66 5.52
N ALA A 319 -15.73 -8.70 5.06
CA ALA A 319 -16.72 -7.67 5.30
C ALA A 319 -17.25 -7.77 6.74
N VAL A 320 -16.96 -6.78 7.57
CA VAL A 320 -17.31 -6.79 9.00
C VAL A 320 -18.81 -6.92 9.27
N PRO A 321 -19.73 -6.21 8.58
CA PRO A 321 -21.14 -6.34 8.91
C PRO A 321 -21.78 -7.66 8.47
N SER A 322 -21.04 -8.54 7.78
CA SER A 322 -21.42 -9.96 7.61
C SER A 322 -21.05 -10.82 8.82
N LEU A 323 -20.26 -10.28 9.76
CA LEU A 323 -19.92 -10.90 11.04
C LEU A 323 -20.88 -10.36 12.08
N ASP A 324 -21.76 -11.20 12.61
CA ASP A 324 -22.71 -10.80 13.66
C ASP A 324 -22.04 -10.94 15.03
N PRO A 325 -21.71 -9.84 15.74
CA PRO A 325 -21.12 -9.94 17.07
C PRO A 325 -22.08 -10.53 18.10
N SER A 326 -23.37 -10.65 17.81
CA SER A 326 -24.32 -11.38 18.66
C SER A 326 -24.33 -12.88 18.41
N ASP A 327 -23.65 -13.36 17.36
CA ASP A 327 -23.42 -14.78 17.15
C ASP A 327 -22.44 -15.31 18.19
N ALA A 328 -22.98 -16.02 19.18
CA ALA A 328 -22.20 -16.69 20.21
C ALA A 328 -21.18 -17.69 19.64
N GLY A 329 -21.38 -18.16 18.40
CA GLY A 329 -20.42 -18.99 17.67
C GLY A 329 -19.17 -18.23 17.22
N LEU A 330 -19.23 -16.90 17.06
CA LEU A 330 -18.06 -16.05 16.74
C LEU A 330 -17.34 -15.55 18.01
N LEU A 331 -18.08 -15.39 19.11
CA LEU A 331 -17.53 -14.97 20.42
C LEU A 331 -17.09 -16.14 21.30
N GLY A 332 -17.35 -17.39 20.88
CA GLY A 332 -17.04 -18.61 21.63
C GLY A 332 -15.58 -18.69 22.07
N ALA A 333 -15.33 -19.36 23.20
CA ALA A 333 -14.06 -19.29 23.91
C ALA A 333 -12.90 -19.92 23.12
N ALA A 334 -12.14 -19.09 22.39
CA ALA A 334 -10.75 -19.44 22.11
C ALA A 334 -9.90 -18.96 23.30
N THR A 335 -9.78 -19.82 24.31
CA THR A 335 -8.94 -19.61 25.50
C THR A 335 -7.49 -19.24 25.14
N ALA A 336 -7.05 -19.55 23.91
CA ALA A 336 -5.75 -19.19 23.37
C ALA A 336 -5.50 -17.67 23.22
N MET A 337 -6.57 -16.87 23.16
CA MET A 337 -6.50 -15.42 22.94
C MET A 337 -6.68 -14.58 24.20
N GLU A 338 -7.07 -15.18 25.33
CA GLU A 338 -7.45 -14.43 26.55
C GLU A 338 -6.33 -13.54 27.12
N GLN A 339 -5.07 -13.83 26.80
CA GLN A 339 -3.90 -13.06 27.27
C GLN A 339 -3.00 -12.60 26.13
N ARG A 340 -3.43 -12.74 24.88
CA ARG A 340 -2.61 -12.39 23.72
C ARG A 340 -3.23 -11.24 22.93
N VAL A 341 -2.38 -10.33 22.47
CA VAL A 341 -2.74 -9.17 21.65
C VAL A 341 -1.89 -9.14 20.39
N PHE A 342 -2.47 -8.73 19.27
CA PHE A 342 -1.74 -8.58 18.02
C PHE A 342 -0.88 -7.32 18.05
N CYS A 343 0.44 -7.50 18.02
CA CYS A 343 1.42 -6.42 17.98
C CYS A 343 1.72 -6.03 16.52
N GLU A 344 1.27 -4.84 16.14
CA GLU A 344 1.28 -4.32 14.77
C GLU A 344 2.68 -4.04 14.23
N ASP A 345 3.63 -3.68 15.10
CA ASP A 345 5.01 -3.36 14.71
C ASP A 345 5.83 -4.59 14.31
N ILE A 346 5.39 -5.77 14.72
CA ILE A 346 6.06 -7.05 14.46
C ILE A 346 5.17 -8.07 13.75
N SER A 347 3.91 -7.72 13.48
CA SER A 347 2.89 -8.58 12.90
C SER A 347 2.77 -9.94 13.60
N ARG A 348 2.66 -9.95 14.93
CA ARG A 348 2.60 -11.18 15.73
C ARG A 348 1.76 -11.01 16.99
N PHE A 349 1.14 -12.07 17.48
CA PHE A 349 0.49 -12.09 18.78
C PHE A 349 1.51 -12.27 19.91
N HIS A 350 1.46 -11.39 20.90
CA HIS A 350 2.28 -11.47 22.11
C HIS A 350 1.42 -11.45 23.36
N ASP A 351 2.00 -11.89 24.48
CA ASP A 351 1.37 -11.72 25.78
C ASP A 351 1.12 -10.24 26.05
N VAL A 352 -0.06 -9.90 26.56
CA VAL A 352 -0.44 -8.52 26.88
C VAL A 352 0.52 -7.83 27.83
N THR A 353 1.20 -8.59 28.71
CA THR A 353 2.22 -8.08 29.64
C THR A 353 3.55 -7.73 28.98
N GLU A 354 3.77 -8.20 27.75
CA GLU A 354 4.93 -7.89 26.93
C GLU A 354 4.63 -6.83 25.85
N ALA A 355 3.38 -6.41 25.72
CA ALA A 355 2.94 -5.45 24.71
C ALA A 355 2.64 -4.09 25.34
N ALA A 356 2.70 -3.04 24.52
CA ALA A 356 2.29 -1.69 24.88
C ALA A 356 1.08 -1.29 24.02
N ALA A 357 0.03 -0.78 24.67
CA ALA A 357 -1.13 -0.26 23.98
C ALA A 357 -0.86 1.15 23.44
N TYR A 358 -1.41 1.46 22.27
CA TYR A 358 -1.49 2.81 21.71
C TYR A 358 -2.88 3.04 21.11
N TYR A 359 -3.26 4.31 20.89
CA TYR A 359 -4.57 4.63 20.30
C TYR A 359 -4.40 5.21 18.89
N ALA A 360 -4.85 4.46 17.90
CA ALA A 360 -4.83 4.94 16.52
C ALA A 360 -5.92 5.99 16.27
N THR A 361 -5.63 6.96 15.41
CA THR A 361 -6.47 8.14 15.14
C THR A 361 -7.54 7.90 14.08
N PHE A 362 -8.32 6.82 14.21
CA PHE A 362 -9.40 6.50 13.28
C PHE A 362 -10.71 7.21 13.63
N VAL A 363 -11.53 7.43 12.61
CA VAL A 363 -12.87 8.04 12.77
C VAL A 363 -13.90 7.01 13.28
N SER A 364 -13.59 5.71 13.17
CA SER A 364 -14.43 4.59 13.58
C SER A 364 -13.60 3.36 13.95
N GLY A 365 -14.29 2.34 14.47
CA GLY A 365 -13.70 1.06 14.84
C GLY A 365 -12.97 1.07 16.19
N PRO A 366 -12.37 -0.07 16.57
CA PRO A 366 -11.56 -0.16 17.76
C PRO A 366 -10.31 0.70 17.59
N GLN A 367 -10.05 1.65 18.48
CA GLN A 367 -8.90 2.55 18.39
C GLN A 367 -7.67 2.04 19.15
N GLU A 368 -7.89 1.28 20.23
CA GLU A 368 -6.80 0.63 20.96
C GLU A 368 -6.14 -0.43 20.08
N ARG A 369 -4.82 -0.35 20.00
CA ARG A 369 -3.94 -1.23 19.24
C ARG A 369 -2.70 -1.53 20.07
N TRP A 370 -1.91 -2.50 19.65
CA TRP A 370 -0.79 -2.99 20.43
C TRP A 370 0.50 -3.03 19.62
N VAL A 371 1.62 -2.80 20.28
CA VAL A 371 2.97 -2.94 19.74
C VAL A 371 3.86 -3.69 20.72
N ARG A 372 4.91 -4.35 20.24
CA ARG A 372 5.93 -4.95 21.11
C ARG A 372 6.88 -3.90 21.69
N ARG A 373 7.05 -2.79 20.97
CA ARG A 373 7.97 -1.69 21.28
C ARG A 373 9.44 -2.10 21.22
N LEU A 374 10.05 -1.88 20.07
CA LEU A 374 11.42 -2.24 19.77
C LEU A 374 12.35 -1.04 20.06
N GLU A 375 13.54 -1.30 20.60
CA GLU A 375 14.49 -0.25 21.02
C GLU A 375 15.03 0.59 19.85
N ASN A 376 15.08 0.01 18.65
CA ASN A 376 15.64 0.61 17.44
C ASN A 376 14.55 1.07 16.43
N VAL A 377 13.31 1.22 16.89
CA VAL A 377 12.20 1.71 16.07
C VAL A 377 11.63 2.98 16.68
N THR A 378 11.46 3.99 15.84
CA THR A 378 10.78 5.22 16.24
C THR A 378 9.27 5.06 16.05
N TYR A 379 8.48 5.38 17.07
CA TYR A 379 7.02 5.31 17.00
C TYR A 379 6.47 6.73 16.79
N SER A 380 5.71 6.95 15.71
CA SER A 380 5.25 8.28 15.27
C SER A 380 3.74 8.32 15.05
N PRO A 381 3.03 9.43 15.36
CA PRO A 381 3.53 10.65 16.00
C PRO A 381 4.02 10.44 17.45
N PRO A 382 4.97 11.25 17.93
CA PRO A 382 5.40 11.24 19.32
C PRO A 382 4.30 11.82 20.21
N GLY A 383 4.08 11.24 21.40
CA GLY A 383 3.06 11.75 22.34
C GLY A 383 2.38 10.68 23.19
N TRP A 384 2.66 9.41 22.93
CA TRP A 384 2.28 8.32 23.80
C TRP A 384 3.40 8.12 24.83
N ASP A 385 3.09 8.32 26.11
CA ASP A 385 3.93 7.82 27.22
C ASP A 385 3.81 6.28 27.23
N LEU A 386 4.37 5.64 26.20
CA LEU A 386 4.48 4.18 26.09
C LEU A 386 5.45 3.66 27.14
#